data_AF-A0A7V4S1Y5-F1
#
_entry.id   AF-A0A7V4S1Y5-F1
#
_cell.length_a   1.000
_cell.length_b   1.000
_cell.length_c   1.000
_cell.angle_alpha   90.00
_cell.angle_beta   90.00
_cell.angle_gamma   90.00
#
_symmetry.space_group_name_H-M   'P 1'
#
loop_
_entity.id
_entity.type
_entity.pdbx_description
1 polymer ?
#
loop_
_entity_poly.entity_id
_entity_poly.type
_entity_poly.pdbx_seq_one_letter_code
_entity_poly.pdbx_strand_id
1 'polypeptide(L)'
;MNLDAKEIERLVKGVLEQLESKGIKLESQSTKIISHQNLQEKSVLHSSVESAVETAFQAQKIFQELGLEHRKKIIESIRQSAIKNAEYLAKLAVEETKMGRYEHKIQKNLLAANKTPG
;
A
#
# COMPACT_ATOMS: atom_id res chain seq x y z
N MET A 1 -27.77 -0.20 19.14
CA MET A 1 -27.11 -0.42 20.44
C MET A 1 -26.66 0.93 20.95
N ASN A 2 -27.48 1.61 21.75
CA ASN A 2 -27.12 2.91 22.32
C ASN A 2 -26.45 2.65 23.66
N LEU A 3 -25.12 2.65 23.69
CA LEU A 3 -24.37 2.65 24.95
C LEU A 3 -24.64 4.00 25.63
N ASP A 4 -25.23 3.95 26.83
CA ASP A 4 -25.60 5.16 27.59
C ASP A 4 -24.32 5.87 28.07
N ALA A 5 -24.28 7.20 28.02
CA ALA A 5 -23.09 7.98 28.37
C ALA A 5 -22.64 7.69 29.82
N LYS A 6 -23.58 7.33 30.69
CA LYS A 6 -23.33 6.91 32.07
C LYS A 6 -22.64 5.55 32.18
N GLU A 7 -22.88 4.63 31.25
CA GLU A 7 -22.19 3.34 31.23
C GLU A 7 -20.73 3.48 30.81
N ILE A 8 -20.45 4.38 29.87
CA ILE A 8 -19.08 4.73 29.47
C ILE A 8 -18.33 5.34 30.65
N GLU A 9 -18.95 6.27 31.37
CA GLU A 9 -18.34 6.91 32.54
C GLU A 9 -18.00 5.90 33.65
N ARG A 10 -18.92 4.96 33.92
CA ARG A 10 -18.70 3.89 34.91
C ARG A 10 -17.55 2.97 34.51
N LEU A 11 -17.45 2.61 33.22
CA LEU A 11 -16.38 1.76 32.70
C LEU A 11 -15.03 2.47 32.76
N VAL A 12 -14.96 3.74 32.36
CA VAL A 12 -13.73 4.54 32.41
C VAL A 12 -13.24 4.69 33.86
N LYS A 13 -14.14 4.93 34.81
CA LYS A 13 -13.79 5.02 36.23
C LYS A 13 -13.21 3.71 36.77
N GLY A 14 -13.82 2.58 36.44
CA GLY A 14 -13.32 1.25 36.85
C GLY A 14 -11.95 0.92 36.26
N VAL A 15 -11.70 1.34 35.00
CA VAL A 15 -10.38 1.16 34.37
C VAL A 15 -9.32 2.05 35.02
N LEU A 16 -9.65 3.30 35.39
CA LEU A 16 -8.74 4.20 36.08
C LEU A 16 -8.32 3.67 37.46
N GLU A 17 -9.27 3.17 38.26
CA GLU A 17 -8.97 2.54 39.56
C GLU A 17 -8.09 1.27 39.40
N GLN A 18 -8.30 0.51 38.33
CA GLN A 18 -7.47 -0.67 38.00
C GLN A 18 -6.05 -0.29 37.54
N LEU A 19 -5.85 0.89 36.95
CA LEU A 19 -4.54 1.38 36.55
C LEU A 19 -3.77 1.97 37.72
N GLU A 20 -4.44 2.68 38.63
CA GLU A 20 -3.83 3.21 39.87
C GLU A 20 -3.36 2.08 40.78
N SER A 21 -4.17 1.03 40.95
CA SER A 21 -3.80 -0.16 41.75
C SER A 21 -2.63 -0.97 41.18
N LYS A 22 -2.33 -0.83 39.88
CA LYS A 22 -1.18 -1.45 39.21
C LYS A 22 0.09 -0.60 39.24
N GLY A 23 0.08 0.58 39.88
CA GLY A 23 1.29 1.37 40.11
C GLY A 23 1.98 1.89 38.85
N ILE A 24 1.25 2.07 37.75
CA ILE A 24 1.77 2.65 36.52
C ILE A 24 1.72 4.17 36.66
N LYS A 25 2.88 4.81 36.83
CA LYS A 25 2.99 6.28 36.78
C LYS A 25 2.71 6.75 35.36
N LEU A 26 1.58 7.42 35.16
CA LEU A 26 1.28 8.17 33.94
C LEU A 26 2.12 9.45 33.96
N GLU A 27 3.27 9.43 33.28
CA GLU A 27 3.92 10.67 32.86
C GLU A 27 3.05 11.36 31.82
N SER A 28 2.67 12.59 32.13
CA SER A 28 1.94 13.53 31.30
C SER A 28 2.70 13.82 30.00
N GLN A 29 2.59 12.93 29.01
CA GLN A 29 2.94 13.25 27.64
C GLN A 29 1.66 13.58 26.90
N SER A 30 1.44 14.89 26.78
CA SER A 30 0.61 15.55 25.80
C SER A 30 0.43 14.70 24.55
N THR A 31 -0.81 14.53 24.14
CA THR A 31 -1.33 14.00 22.88
C THR A 31 -0.44 14.32 21.66
N LYS A 32 0.69 13.64 21.54
CA LYS A 32 1.28 13.31 20.25
C LYS A 32 0.49 12.11 19.79
N ILE A 33 -0.47 12.37 18.90
CA ILE A 33 -0.94 11.38 17.93
C ILE A 33 0.30 10.61 17.51
N ILE A 34 0.37 9.34 17.89
CA ILE A 34 1.44 8.44 17.48
C ILE A 34 1.24 8.30 15.97
N SER A 35 1.86 9.19 15.21
CA SER A 35 2.18 8.92 13.83
C SER A 35 3.00 7.64 13.89
N HIS A 36 2.45 6.56 13.33
CA HIS A 36 3.21 5.36 13.02
C HIS A 36 4.30 5.74 12.01
N GLN A 37 5.36 6.38 12.49
CA GLN A 37 6.61 6.59 11.79
C GLN A 37 7.55 5.49 12.24
N ASN A 38 7.77 4.53 11.34
CA ASN A 38 8.92 3.63 11.22
C ASN A 38 8.52 2.16 11.03
N LEU A 39 7.94 1.87 9.86
CA LEU A 39 8.65 1.12 8.83
C LEU A 39 8.38 1.86 7.53
N GLN A 40 9.34 2.66 7.04
CA GLN A 40 9.29 3.08 5.65
C GLN A 40 9.57 1.84 4.79
N GLU A 41 8.57 0.98 4.65
CA GLU A 41 8.35 0.39 3.33
C GLU A 41 8.32 1.61 2.40
N LYS A 42 9.28 1.69 1.47
CA LYS A 42 9.25 2.72 0.42
C LYS A 42 7.98 2.50 -0.39
N SER A 43 6.87 3.05 0.09
CA SER A 43 5.60 3.04 -0.62
C SER A 43 5.81 3.77 -1.94
N VAL A 44 5.44 3.11 -3.03
CA VAL A 44 5.43 3.69 -4.38
C VAL A 44 4.19 4.57 -4.61
N LEU A 45 3.30 4.67 -3.61
CA LEU A 45 2.07 5.45 -3.68
C LEU A 45 2.31 6.86 -3.13
N HIS A 46 1.76 7.84 -3.84
CA HIS A 46 1.88 9.26 -3.54
C HIS A 46 0.50 9.84 -3.22
N SER A 47 0.45 10.82 -2.31
CA SER A 47 -0.79 11.46 -1.88
C SER A 47 -1.30 12.53 -2.85
N SER A 48 -0.43 13.04 -3.73
CA SER A 48 -0.77 14.03 -4.76
C SER A 48 -0.12 13.68 -6.09
N VAL A 49 -0.78 14.10 -7.18
CA VAL A 49 -0.26 13.93 -8.55
C VAL A 49 1.09 14.62 -8.72
N GLU A 50 1.24 15.84 -8.19
CA GLU A 50 2.50 16.61 -8.28
C GLU A 50 3.69 15.84 -7.70
N SER A 51 3.49 15.25 -6.51
CA SER A 51 4.56 14.47 -5.86
C SER A 51 4.90 13.18 -6.60
N ALA A 52 3.93 12.55 -7.26
CA ALA A 52 4.16 11.40 -8.12
C ALA A 52 4.96 11.78 -9.36
N VAL A 53 4.63 12.92 -9.99
CA VAL A 53 5.33 13.44 -11.19
C VAL A 53 6.77 13.79 -10.88
N GLU A 54 7.03 14.53 -9.80
CA GLU A 54 8.40 14.88 -9.38
C GLU A 54 9.23 13.62 -9.12
N THR A 55 8.67 12.63 -8.41
CA THR A 55 9.36 11.38 -8.13
C THR A 55 9.65 10.57 -9.40
N ALA A 56 8.68 10.50 -10.32
CA ALA A 56 8.84 9.84 -11.61
C ALA A 56 9.92 10.53 -12.47
N PHE A 57 9.99 11.86 -12.44
CA PHE A 57 11.01 12.62 -13.16
C PHE A 57 12.43 12.30 -12.68
N GLN A 58 12.63 12.23 -11.36
CA GLN A 58 13.93 11.85 -10.79
C GLN A 58 14.28 10.38 -11.09
N ALA A 59 13.31 9.47 -10.97
CA ALA A 59 13.50 8.06 -11.28
C ALA A 59 13.88 7.84 -12.76
N GLN A 60 13.26 8.60 -13.67
CA GLN A 60 13.56 8.52 -15.09
C GLN A 60 15.01 8.92 -15.41
N LYS A 61 15.55 9.96 -14.76
CA LYS A 61 16.97 10.36 -14.95
C LYS A 61 17.91 9.23 -14.57
N ILE A 62 17.72 8.66 -13.38
CA ILE A 62 18.50 7.52 -12.89
C ILE A 62 18.38 6.34 -13.86
N PHE A 63 17.15 6.03 -14.30
CA PHE A 63 16.91 4.92 -15.23
C PHE A 63 17.65 5.09 -16.57
N GLN A 64 17.74 6.32 -17.10
CA GLN A 64 18.52 6.59 -18.31
C GLN A 64 20.03 6.37 -18.09
N GLU A 65 20.56 6.73 -16.92
CA GLU A 65 21.98 6.59 -16.58
C GLU A 65 22.43 5.12 -16.40
N LEU A 66 21.51 4.22 -16.03
CA LEU A 66 21.82 2.80 -15.79
C LEU A 66 22.21 2.00 -17.05
N GLY A 67 21.88 2.51 -18.23
CA GLY A 67 22.20 1.88 -19.52
C GLY A 67 21.35 0.66 -19.89
N LEU A 68 21.63 0.08 -21.07
CA LEU A 68 20.78 -0.94 -21.70
C LEU A 68 20.74 -2.27 -20.94
N GLU A 69 21.84 -2.69 -20.32
CA GLU A 69 21.91 -3.98 -19.61
C GLU A 69 21.01 -3.99 -18.37
N HIS A 70 21.03 -2.93 -17.56
CA HIS A 70 20.12 -2.81 -16.41
C HIS A 70 18.67 -2.66 -16.86
N ARG A 71 18.42 -1.91 -17.94
CA ARG A 71 17.09 -1.81 -18.52
C ARG A 71 16.52 -3.18 -18.90
N LYS A 72 17.30 -4.05 -19.55
CA LYS A 72 16.87 -5.43 -19.86
C LYS A 72 16.50 -6.21 -18.59
N LYS A 73 17.32 -6.13 -17.53
CA LYS A 73 17.06 -6.81 -16.25
C LYS A 73 15.77 -6.31 -15.59
N ILE A 74 15.55 -5.00 -15.57
CA ILE A 74 14.34 -4.39 -15.01
C ILE A 74 13.11 -4.87 -15.77
N ILE A 75 13.14 -4.81 -17.11
CA ILE A 75 12.03 -5.23 -17.96
C ILE A 75 11.73 -6.72 -17.77
N GLU A 76 12.75 -7.56 -17.72
CA GLU A 76 12.58 -9.00 -17.48
C GLU A 76 11.90 -9.27 -16.13
N SER A 77 12.32 -8.57 -15.08
CA SER A 77 11.67 -8.66 -13.76
C SER A 77 10.19 -8.22 -13.80
N ILE A 78 9.88 -7.18 -14.57
CA ILE A 78 8.49 -6.71 -14.76
C ILE A 78 7.67 -7.77 -15.50
N ARG A 79 8.21 -8.37 -16.58
CA ARG A 79 7.53 -9.42 -17.35
C ARG A 79 7.23 -10.63 -16.49
N GLN A 80 8.22 -11.13 -15.73
CA GLN A 80 8.03 -12.28 -14.84
C GLN A 80 6.95 -12.00 -13.79
N SER A 81 6.95 -10.79 -13.22
CA SER A 81 5.93 -10.37 -12.26
C SER A 81 4.54 -10.29 -12.89
N ALA A 82 4.43 -9.77 -14.12
CA ALA A 82 3.17 -9.68 -14.84
C ALA A 82 2.60 -11.07 -15.20
N ILE A 83 3.46 -12.00 -15.63
CA ILE A 83 3.05 -13.38 -15.94
C ILE A 83 2.58 -14.09 -14.67
N LYS A 84 3.36 -14.02 -13.59
CA LYS A 84 3.03 -14.64 -12.30
C LYS A 84 1.69 -14.16 -11.75
N ASN A 85 1.36 -12.88 -11.97
CA ASN A 85 0.14 -12.26 -11.44
C ASN A 85 -0.98 -12.12 -12.50
N ALA A 86 -0.84 -12.70 -13.70
CA ALA A 86 -1.77 -12.48 -14.81
C ALA A 86 -3.22 -12.83 -14.46
N GLU A 87 -3.43 -13.96 -13.75
CA GLU A 87 -4.74 -14.40 -13.29
C GLU A 87 -5.31 -13.51 -12.18
N TYR A 88 -4.49 -13.17 -11.19
CA TYR A 88 -4.88 -12.29 -10.10
C TYR A 88 -5.36 -10.93 -10.63
N LEU A 89 -4.56 -10.29 -11.48
CA LEU A 89 -4.89 -8.99 -12.08
C LEU A 89 -6.13 -9.07 -12.97
N ALA A 90 -6.35 -10.19 -13.67
CA ALA A 90 -7.51 -10.39 -14.50
C ALA A 90 -8.81 -10.48 -13.68
N LYS A 91 -8.79 -11.21 -12.55
CA LYS A 91 -9.93 -11.31 -11.63
C LYS A 91 -10.22 -9.96 -11.00
N LEU A 92 -9.20 -9.29 -10.44
CA LEU A 92 -9.34 -7.97 -9.81
C LEU A 92 -9.94 -6.93 -10.77
N ALA A 93 -9.50 -6.92 -12.02
CA ALA A 93 -10.05 -6.01 -13.02
C ALA A 93 -11.54 -6.27 -13.33
N VAL A 94 -12.00 -7.53 -13.38
CA VAL A 94 -13.44 -7.83 -13.56
C VAL A 94 -14.23 -7.51 -12.29
N GLU A 95 -13.66 -7.79 -11.12
CA GLU A 95 -14.30 -7.51 -9.83
C GLU A 95 -14.54 -6.02 -9.62
N GLU A 96 -13.56 -5.18 -9.95
CA GLU A 96 -13.63 -3.73 -9.83
C GLU A 96 -14.52 -3.11 -10.92
N THR A 97 -14.27 -3.43 -12.19
CA THR A 97 -14.91 -2.73 -13.31
C THR A 97 -16.22 -3.35 -13.77
N LYS A 98 -16.49 -4.61 -13.41
CA LYS A 98 -17.60 -5.44 -13.92
C LYS A 98 -17.62 -5.62 -15.44
N MET A 99 -16.50 -5.37 -16.13
CA MET A 99 -16.40 -5.40 -17.59
C MET A 99 -15.58 -6.58 -18.13
N GLY A 100 -16.15 -7.30 -19.10
CA GLY A 100 -15.48 -8.39 -19.84
C GLY A 100 -15.43 -9.72 -19.08
N ARG A 101 -14.62 -10.65 -19.58
CA ARG A 101 -14.42 -12.00 -19.00
C ARG A 101 -12.98 -12.12 -18.49
N TYR A 102 -12.78 -12.73 -17.33
CA TYR A 102 -11.45 -12.77 -16.71
C TYR A 102 -10.49 -13.64 -17.53
N GLU A 103 -10.94 -14.73 -18.15
CA GLU A 103 -10.12 -15.61 -18.98
C GLU A 103 -9.50 -14.86 -20.16
N HIS A 104 -10.27 -13.97 -20.80
CA HIS A 104 -9.75 -13.12 -21.87
C HIS A 104 -8.74 -12.09 -21.34
N LYS A 105 -8.96 -11.55 -20.13
CA LYS A 105 -8.00 -10.64 -19.50
C LYS A 105 -6.70 -11.35 -19.10
N ILE A 106 -6.74 -12.64 -18.73
CA ILE A 106 -5.52 -13.46 -18.53
C ILE A 106 -4.70 -13.48 -19.81
N GLN A 107 -5.33 -13.84 -20.94
CA GLN A 107 -4.65 -13.90 -22.23
C GLN A 107 -4.11 -12.52 -22.65
N LYS A 108 -4.85 -11.44 -22.39
CA LYS A 108 -4.36 -10.07 -22.63
C LYS A 108 -3.12 -9.73 -21.79
N ASN A 109 -3.13 -10.06 -20.50
CA ASN A 109 -2.00 -9.80 -19.61
C ASN A 109 -0.77 -10.61 -20.04
N LEU A 110 -0.94 -11.89 -20.36
CA LEU A 110 0.13 -12.75 -20.88
C LEU A 110 0.67 -12.26 -22.22
N LEU A 111 -0.20 -11.80 -23.12
CA LEU A 111 0.19 -11.25 -24.41
C LEU A 111 1.06 -10.00 -24.22
N ALA A 112 0.60 -9.05 -23.40
CA ALA A 112 1.33 -7.82 -23.11
C ALA A 112 2.72 -8.12 -22.50
N ALA A 113 2.81 -9.07 -21.56
CA ALA A 113 4.08 -9.45 -20.96
C ALA A 113 5.05 -10.11 -21.96
N ASN A 114 4.56 -11.02 -22.81
CA ASN A 114 5.41 -11.86 -23.67
C ASN A 114 5.74 -11.26 -25.04
N LYS A 115 4.91 -10.34 -25.56
CA LYS A 115 5.00 -9.87 -26.96
C LYS A 115 5.33 -8.39 -27.11
N THR A 116 5.42 -7.64 -26.03
CA THR A 116 5.84 -6.23 -26.10
C THR A 116 7.35 -6.17 -26.37
N PRO A 117 7.81 -5.47 -27.42
CA PRO A 117 9.22 -5.47 -27.87
C PRO A 117 10.17 -4.69 -26.95
N GLY A 118 9.61 -3.80 -26.12
CA GLY A 118 10.34 -3.10 -25.06
C GLY A 118 10.52 -4.02 -23.87
#